data_AF-A0A4U0RPZ5-F1
#
_entry.id   AF-A0A4U0RPZ5-F1
#
_cell.length_a   1.000
_cell.length_b   1.000
_cell.length_c   1.000
_cell.angle_alpha   90.00
_cell.angle_beta   90.00
_cell.angle_gamma   90.00
#
_symmetry.space_group_name_H-M   'P 1'
#
loop_
_entity.id
_entity.type
_entity.pdbx_description
1 polymer ?
#
loop_
_entity_poly.entity_id
_entity_poly.type
_entity_poly.pdbx_seq_one_letter_code
_entity_poly.pdbx_strand_id
1 'polypeptide(L)' 'MVKSFEIPKSMVWEAFQRVKANKGAPGADGMTIEQFEQNLSENLFKLWNRMSSGSYFPPAVKAV' A
#
# COMPACT_ATOMS: atom_id res chain seq x y z
N MET A 1 -7.64 -12.93 17.04
CA MET A 1 -6.33 -12.22 16.99
C MET A 1 -6.63 -10.74 16.96
N VAL A 2 -6.25 -9.99 18.01
CA VAL A 2 -6.45 -8.54 18.06
C VAL A 2 -5.39 -7.88 17.19
N LYS A 3 -5.78 -6.90 16.36
CA LYS A 3 -4.83 -6.11 15.57
C LYS A 3 -4.17 -5.06 16.46
N SER A 4 -2.87 -4.81 16.26
CA SER A 4 -2.11 -3.83 17.04
C SER A 4 -2.57 -2.39 16.77
N PHE A 5 -3.10 -2.13 15.58
CA PHE A 5 -3.61 -0.82 15.17
C PHE A 5 -5.01 -0.95 14.56
N GLU A 6 -5.91 -0.05 14.96
CA GLU A 6 -7.27 0.06 14.41
C GLU A 6 -7.25 0.80 13.07
N ILE A 7 -6.86 0.09 12.02
CA ILE A 7 -6.84 0.62 10.64
C ILE A 7 -7.96 -0.08 9.85
N PRO A 8 -9.01 0.65 9.42
CA PRO A 8 -10.05 0.09 8.55
C PRO A 8 -9.49 -0.27 7.17
N LYS A 9 -10.02 -1.33 6.54
CA LYS A 9 -9.68 -1.66 5.14
C LYS A 9 -10.06 -0.54 4.16
N SER A 10 -11.16 0.17 4.44
CA SER A 10 -11.61 1.32 3.64
C SER A 10 -10.57 2.45 3.60
N MET A 11 -9.88 2.70 4.71
CA MET A 11 -8.83 3.72 4.78
C MET A 11 -7.67 3.41 3.82
N VAL A 12 -7.25 2.13 3.73
CA VAL A 12 -6.19 1.70 2.81
C VAL A 12 -6.66 1.80 1.36
N TRP A 13 -7.93 1.49 1.09
CA TRP A 13 -8.54 1.65 -0.23
C TRP A 13 -8.56 3.12 -0.69
N GLU A 14 -9.05 4.03 0.16
CA GLU A 14 -9.10 5.46 -0.14
C GLU A 14 -7.70 6.04 -0.37
N ALA A 15 -6.71 5.61 0.44
CA ALA A 15 -5.32 6.00 0.26
C ALA A 15 -4.78 5.54 -1.10
N PHE A 16 -5.05 4.30 -1.51
CA PHE A 16 -4.67 3.79 -2.82
C PHE A 16 -5.28 4.61 -3.96
N GLN A 17 -6.56 4.98 -3.87
CA GLN A 17 -7.22 5.80 -4.89
C GLN A 17 -6.52 7.17 -5.06
N ARG A 18 -6.10 7.80 -3.96
CA ARG A 18 -5.35 9.07 -4.00
C ARG A 18 -3.98 8.90 -4.67
N VAL A 19 -3.25 7.82 -4.36
CA VAL A 19 -1.96 7.52 -4.99
C VAL A 19 -2.12 7.28 -6.49
N LYS A 20 -3.15 6.51 -6.89
CA LYS A 20 -3.46 6.27 -8.31
C LYS A 20 -3.74 7.57 -9.06
N ALA A 21 -4.46 8.51 -8.44
CA ALA A 21 -4.77 9.80 -9.05
C ALA A 21 -3.52 10.67 -9.31
N ASN A 22 -2.46 10.50 -8.52
CA ASN A 22 -1.24 11.29 -8.64
C ASN A 22 -0.39 10.96 -9.88
N LYS A 23 -0.61 9.80 -10.52
CA LYS A 23 0.15 9.35 -11.72
C LYS A 23 1.68 9.45 -11.55
N GLY A 24 2.16 9.20 -10.34
CA GLY A 24 3.58 9.31 -10.00
C GLY A 24 4.43 8.21 -10.62
N ALA A 25 5.74 8.48 -10.73
CA ALA A 25 6.70 7.47 -11.14
C ALA A 25 6.85 6.37 -10.07
N PRO A 26 7.21 5.13 -10.46
CA PRO A 26 7.49 4.04 -9.53
C PRO A 26 8.59 4.39 -8.51
N GLY A 27 8.51 3.77 -7.33
CA GLY A 27 9.50 3.87 -6.27
C GLY A 27 10.80 3.11 -6.57
N ALA A 28 11.60 2.88 -5.53
CA ALA A 28 12.85 2.13 -5.63
C ALA A 28 12.66 0.65 -6.04
N ASP A 29 11.47 0.09 -5.82
CA ASP A 29 11.08 -1.25 -6.21
C ASP A 29 10.65 -1.37 -7.69
N GLY A 30 10.51 -0.24 -8.39
CA GLY A 30 10.08 -0.21 -9.79
C GLY A 30 8.62 -0.60 -10.03
N MET A 31 7.82 -0.77 -8.97
CA MET A 31 6.42 -1.21 -9.11
C MET A 31 5.53 -0.07 -9.60
N THR A 32 4.88 -0.25 -10.75
CA THR A 32 3.89 0.70 -11.28
C THR A 32 2.51 0.47 -10.66
N ILE A 33 1.61 1.45 -10.79
CA ILE A 33 0.21 1.29 -10.36
C ILE A 33 -0.47 0.19 -11.16
N GLU A 34 -0.24 0.11 -12.46
CA GLU A 34 -0.81 -0.90 -13.35
C GLU A 34 -0.38 -2.32 -12.92
N GLN A 35 0.89 -2.50 -12.54
CA GLN A 35 1.39 -3.76 -11.99
C GLN A 35 0.74 -4.08 -10.64
N PHE A 36 0.59 -3.09 -9.76
CA PHE A 36 -0.06 -3.27 -8.47
C PHE A 36 -1.54 -3.67 -8.63
N GLU A 37 -2.23 -3.14 -9.63
CA GLU A 37 -3.66 -3.41 -9.89
C GLU A 37 -3.95 -4.82 -10.41
N GLN A 38 -2.97 -5.52 -10.98
CA GLN A 38 -3.14 -6.90 -11.46
C GLN A 38 -3.62 -7.85 -10.35
N ASN A 39 -3.19 -7.60 -9.11
CA ASN A 39 -3.59 -8.37 -7.93
C ASN A 39 -4.12 -7.44 -6.82
N LEU A 40 -4.95 -6.46 -7.20
CA LEU A 40 -5.36 -5.34 -6.34
C LEU A 40 -5.86 -5.77 -4.95
N SER A 41 -6.80 -6.71 -4.89
CA SER A 41 -7.37 -7.17 -3.62
C SER A 41 -6.33 -7.81 -2.70
N GLU A 42 -5.46 -8.65 -3.26
CA GLU A 42 -4.42 -9.33 -2.50
C GLU A 42 -3.34 -8.35 -2.02
N ASN A 43 -2.94 -7.42 -2.88
CA ASN A 43 -1.95 -6.40 -2.56
C ASN A 43 -2.44 -5.45 -1.47
N LEU A 44 -3.70 -4.97 -1.57
CA LEU A 44 -4.33 -4.15 -0.53
C LEU A 44 -4.49 -4.92 0.78
N PHE A 45 -4.86 -6.20 0.71
CA PHE A 45 -4.97 -7.04 1.91
C PHE A 45 -3.62 -7.22 2.59
N LYS A 46 -2.56 -7.53 1.84
CA LYS A 46 -1.19 -7.65 2.37
C LYS A 46 -0.72 -6.36 3.03
N LEU A 47 -0.96 -5.21 2.39
CA LEU A 47 -0.61 -3.90 2.92
C LEU A 47 -1.38 -3.60 4.22
N TRP A 48 -2.71 -3.72 4.18
CA TRP A 48 -3.58 -3.54 5.34
C TRP A 48 -3.19 -4.47 6.50
N ASN A 49 -2.91 -5.74 6.19
CA ASN A 49 -2.57 -6.73 7.20
C ASN A 49 -1.28 -6.35 7.94
N ARG A 50 -0.25 -5.92 7.20
CA ARG A 50 1.03 -5.46 7.76
C ARG A 50 0.87 -4.17 8.58
N MET A 51 0.13 -3.20 8.06
CA MET A 51 -0.11 -1.93 8.77
C MET A 51 -0.89 -2.16 10.07
N SER A 52 -1.99 -2.92 10.01
CA SER A 52 -2.83 -3.22 11.18
C SER A 52 -2.15 -4.11 12.22
N SER A 53 -1.20 -4.97 11.83
CA SER A 53 -0.41 -5.77 12.78
C SER A 53 0.85 -5.07 13.29
N GLY A 54 1.22 -3.91 12.74
CA GLY A 54 2.47 -3.22 13.10
C GLY A 54 3.73 -3.83 12.49
N SER A 55 3.61 -4.63 11.43
CA SER A 55 4.74 -5.24 10.73
C SER A 55 5.02 -4.62 9.36
N TYR A 56 4.44 -3.44 9.10
CA TYR A 56 4.74 -2.65 7.91
C TYR A 56 6.02 -1.83 8.12
N PHE A 57 7.05 -2.15 7.34
CA PHE A 57 8.28 -1.39 7.26
C PHE A 57 8.38 -0.83 5.83
N PRO A 58 8.24 0.49 5.63
CA PRO A 58 8.28 1.07 4.29
C PRO A 58 9.68 0.90 3.69
N PRO A 59 9.78 0.61 2.37
CA PRO A 59 11.06 0.56 1.68
C PRO A 59 11.71 1.96 1.63
N ALA A 60 13.01 2.00 1.36
CA ALA A 60 13.73 3.25 1.17
C ALA A 60 13.12 4.07 0.02
N VAL A 61 13.06 5.39 0.20
CA VAL A 61 12.56 6.32 -0.82
C VAL A 61 13.63 6.49 -1.91
N LYS A 62 13.21 6.49 -3.18
CA LYS A 62 14.08 6.80 -4.31
C LYS A 62 14.43 8.29 -4.27
N ALA A 63 15.71 8.61 -4.09
CA ALA A 63 16.22 9.97 -4.25
C ALA A 63 16.16 10.39 -5.73
N VAL A 64 15.84 11.66 -5.97
CA VAL A 64 15.85 12.30 -7.30
C VAL A 64 17.17 12.99 -7.58
#